data_AF-A0A183HRM4-F1
#
_entry.id   AF-A0A183HRM4-F1
#
_cell.length_a   1.000
_cell.length_b   1.000
_cell.length_c   1.000
_cell.angle_alpha   90.00
_cell.angle_beta   90.00
_cell.angle_gamma   90.00
#
_symmetry.space_group_name_H-M   'P 1'
#
loop_
_entity.id
_entity.type
_entity.pdbx_description
1 polymer ?
#
loop_
_entity_poly.entity_id
_entity_poly.type
_entity_poly.pdbx_seq_one_letter_code
_entity_poly.pdbx_strand_id
1 'polypeptide(L)'
;MRKKKLAISPLLFAPFGDPPTVFISEDYSNRKEISTVEVKMVPEPLLLNLAHSDSSFLTFSSDNLYGYSENDSDEPNAVFENSASRMNIPFFLDNEHFYGYFFDHSLRSLDFQRKALRYLLADWIANSGLMPIVHSSFLAVTYPRPSLFDVDKIYLINLERRNERYL
;
A
#
# COMPACT_ATOMS: atom_id res chain seq x y z
N MET A 1 -1.28 7.85 28.57
CA MET A 1 -0.78 7.16 27.36
C MET A 1 -1.95 6.96 26.42
N ARG A 2 -1.90 7.44 25.18
CA ARG A 2 -2.94 7.21 24.17
C ARG A 2 -2.98 5.70 23.87
N LYS A 3 -4.14 5.03 23.99
CA LYS A 3 -4.26 3.61 23.63
C LYS A 3 -3.82 3.46 22.17
N LYS A 4 -2.91 2.52 21.89
CA LYS A 4 -2.50 2.21 20.51
C LYS A 4 -3.70 1.62 19.79
N LYS A 5 -4.04 2.15 18.61
CA LYS A 5 -5.10 1.61 17.77
C LYS A 5 -4.73 0.18 17.34
N LEU A 6 -5.70 -0.74 17.34
CA LEU A 6 -5.48 -2.13 16.95
C LEU A 6 -5.39 -2.27 15.42
N ALA A 7 -6.29 -1.62 14.70
CA ALA A 7 -6.38 -1.71 13.25
C ALA A 7 -6.47 -0.30 12.63
N ILE A 8 -5.54 0.02 11.73
CA ILE A 8 -5.46 1.33 11.09
C ILE A 8 -4.98 1.18 9.65
N SER A 9 -5.59 1.91 8.73
CA SER A 9 -5.19 1.98 7.35
C SER A 9 -4.66 3.38 7.03
N PRO A 10 -3.45 3.50 6.45
CA PRO A 10 -3.04 4.74 5.83
C PRO A 10 -3.87 4.96 4.55
N LEU A 11 -4.40 6.16 4.38
CA LEU A 11 -5.02 6.56 3.11
C LEU A 11 -3.93 6.58 2.03
N LEU A 12 -3.95 5.56 1.17
CA LEU A 12 -3.14 5.51 -0.04
C LEU A 12 -3.92 6.10 -1.21
N PHE A 13 -3.21 6.85 -2.04
CA PHE A 13 -3.80 7.56 -3.16
C PHE A 13 -3.73 6.69 -4.40
N ALA A 14 -4.87 6.47 -5.05
CA ALA A 14 -4.85 5.94 -6.40
C ALA A 14 -4.40 7.05 -7.36
N PRO A 15 -3.28 6.89 -8.09
CA PRO A 15 -2.77 7.94 -8.96
C PRO A 15 -3.71 8.24 -10.14
N PHE A 16 -4.67 7.37 -10.43
CA PHE A 16 -5.58 7.49 -11.57
C PHE A 16 -7.06 7.51 -11.17
N GLY A 17 -7.35 8.01 -9.97
CA GLY A 17 -8.73 8.18 -9.49
C GLY A 17 -9.48 6.88 -9.21
N ASP A 18 -8.77 5.78 -8.98
CA ASP A 18 -9.41 4.56 -8.49
C ASP A 18 -10.00 4.86 -7.09
N PRO A 19 -11.25 4.46 -6.83
CA PRO A 19 -11.88 4.75 -5.55
C PRO A 19 -11.11 4.03 -4.43
N PRO A 20 -10.91 4.67 -3.26
CA PRO A 20 -10.41 3.97 -2.10
C PRO A 20 -11.41 2.89 -1.70
N THR A 21 -10.94 1.81 -1.07
CA THR A 21 -11.83 0.74 -0.56
C THR A 21 -12.91 1.31 0.35
N VAL A 22 -12.58 2.33 1.14
CA VAL A 22 -13.53 3.09 1.95
C VAL A 22 -13.49 4.56 1.56
N PHE A 23 -14.60 5.06 1.00
CA PHE A 23 -14.78 6.48 0.69
C PHE A 23 -15.42 7.22 1.86
N ILE A 24 -14.77 8.29 2.32
CA ILE A 24 -15.28 9.17 3.39
C ILE A 24 -15.95 10.41 2.77
N SER A 25 -15.16 11.21 2.07
CA SER A 25 -15.61 12.41 1.36
C SER A 25 -14.53 12.84 0.34
N GLU A 26 -14.88 13.72 -0.59
CA GLU A 26 -13.89 14.31 -1.50
C GLU A 26 -12.89 15.19 -0.74
N ASP A 27 -13.33 15.93 0.27
CA ASP A 27 -12.44 16.81 1.04
C ASP A 27 -11.44 16.02 1.89
N TYR A 28 -11.86 14.89 2.45
CA TYR A 28 -10.96 13.95 3.13
C TYR A 28 -9.98 13.30 2.15
N SER A 29 -10.48 12.83 1.01
CA SER A 29 -9.67 12.18 -0.03
C SER A 29 -8.68 13.13 -0.69
N ASN A 30 -8.99 14.42 -0.78
CA ASN A 30 -8.08 15.44 -1.27
C ASN A 30 -7.20 16.07 -0.17
N ARG A 31 -7.24 15.52 1.06
CA ARG A 31 -6.52 16.01 2.24
C ARG A 31 -6.77 17.50 2.55
N LYS A 32 -7.96 18.02 2.23
CA LYS A 32 -8.42 19.33 2.72
C LYS A 32 -8.88 19.23 4.18
N GLU A 33 -9.43 18.08 4.56
CA GLU A 33 -9.72 17.72 5.95
C GLU A 33 -8.75 16.62 6.40
N ILE A 34 -7.88 16.97 7.34
CA ILE A 34 -6.83 16.07 7.84
C ILE A 34 -7.26 15.50 9.20
N SER A 35 -7.50 14.20 9.26
CA SER A 35 -7.90 13.51 10.49
C SER A 35 -7.74 11.98 10.38
N THR A 36 -7.71 11.31 11.53
CA THR A 36 -8.05 9.89 11.59
C THR A 36 -9.56 9.74 11.76
N VAL A 37 -10.21 8.95 10.91
CA VAL A 37 -11.65 8.67 10.96
C VAL A 37 -11.89 7.20 11.29
N GLU A 38 -12.90 6.92 12.12
CA GLU A 38 -13.36 5.56 12.40
C GLU A 38 -14.29 5.07 11.27
N VAL A 39 -14.08 3.85 10.80
CA VAL A 39 -14.84 3.24 9.71
C VAL A 39 -15.35 1.86 10.10
N LYS A 40 -16.50 1.47 9.54
CA LYS A 40 -17.18 0.19 9.85
C LYS A 40 -16.83 -0.96 8.89
N MET A 41 -16.24 -0.62 7.75
CA MET A 41 -15.82 -1.56 6.71
C MET A 41 -14.29 -1.64 6.74
N VAL A 42 -13.70 -2.77 6.37
CA VAL A 42 -12.25 -2.96 6.36
C VAL A 42 -11.62 -2.04 5.31
N PRO A 43 -10.78 -1.06 5.73
CA PRO A 43 -10.03 -0.26 4.79
C PRO A 43 -8.78 -1.00 4.32
N GLU A 44 -8.47 -0.93 3.03
CA GLU A 44 -7.25 -1.50 2.47
C GLU A 44 -6.27 -0.39 2.01
N PRO A 45 -4.97 -0.55 2.29
CA PRO A 45 -4.35 -1.63 3.06
C PRO A 45 -4.55 -1.46 4.57
N LEU A 46 -4.67 -2.57 5.31
CA LEU A 46 -4.85 -2.55 6.77
C LEU A 46 -3.56 -2.88 7.52
N LEU A 47 -3.21 -2.08 8.52
CA LEU A 47 -2.13 -2.35 9.46
C LEU A 47 -2.72 -2.83 10.79
N LEU A 48 -2.26 -3.99 11.26
CA LEU A 48 -2.71 -4.61 12.50
C LEU A 48 -1.61 -4.62 13.56
N ASN A 49 -1.94 -4.18 14.76
CA ASN A 49 -1.08 -4.27 15.92
C ASN A 49 -1.27 -5.62 16.63
N LEU A 50 -0.46 -6.62 16.26
CA LEU A 50 -0.51 -7.98 16.83
C LEU A 50 -0.14 -8.03 18.32
N ALA A 51 0.48 -6.99 18.89
CA ALA A 51 0.79 -6.93 20.31
C ALA A 51 -0.41 -6.44 21.16
N HIS A 52 -1.51 -6.01 20.54
CA HIS A 52 -2.72 -5.61 21.24
C HIS A 52 -3.48 -6.85 21.72
N SER A 53 -4.02 -6.83 22.96
CA SER A 53 -4.75 -7.97 23.54
C SER A 53 -5.86 -8.49 22.64
N ASP A 54 -6.58 -7.55 22.02
CA ASP A 54 -7.78 -7.87 21.25
C ASP A 54 -7.46 -8.36 19.82
N SER A 55 -6.18 -8.39 19.43
CA SER A 55 -5.77 -8.88 18.11
C SER A 55 -6.09 -10.36 17.91
N SER A 56 -6.12 -11.15 19.00
CA SER A 56 -6.41 -12.59 18.94
C SER A 56 -7.87 -12.90 18.58
N PHE A 57 -8.76 -11.90 18.62
CA PHE A 57 -10.16 -12.08 18.22
C PHE A 57 -10.41 -11.86 16.73
N LEU A 58 -9.44 -11.31 16.00
CA LEU A 58 -9.57 -11.03 14.59
C LEU A 58 -9.19 -12.26 13.78
N THR A 59 -10.02 -12.64 12.80
CA THR A 59 -9.79 -13.84 11.98
C THR A 59 -10.26 -13.61 10.55
N PHE A 60 -9.52 -14.18 9.59
CA PHE A 60 -9.90 -14.26 8.18
C PHE A 60 -10.56 -15.60 7.81
N SER A 61 -10.66 -16.53 8.77
CA SER A 61 -11.27 -17.86 8.57
C SER A 61 -12.60 -17.95 9.32
N SER A 62 -13.65 -18.31 8.58
CA SER A 62 -15.03 -18.47 9.07
C SER A 62 -15.14 -19.58 10.12
N ASP A 63 -14.31 -20.63 10.03
CA ASP A 63 -14.25 -21.73 10.99
C ASP A 63 -13.92 -21.28 12.42
N ASN A 64 -13.23 -20.14 12.56
CA ASN A 64 -12.88 -19.57 13.86
C ASN A 64 -14.01 -18.71 14.46
N LEU A 65 -15.12 -18.52 13.75
CA LEU A 65 -16.27 -17.74 14.19
C LEU A 65 -17.41 -18.64 14.63
N TYR A 66 -17.63 -18.72 15.94
CA TYR A 66 -18.71 -19.53 16.49
C TYR A 66 -20.10 -19.07 16.00
N GLY A 67 -20.86 -19.94 15.34
CA GLY A 67 -22.18 -19.58 14.80
C GLY A 67 -22.11 -18.61 13.62
N TYR A 68 -21.02 -18.64 12.85
CA TYR A 68 -21.00 -18.07 11.50
C TYR A 68 -21.85 -18.95 10.58
N SER A 69 -22.78 -18.34 9.85
CA SER A 69 -23.75 -19.08 9.02
C SER A 69 -23.08 -19.57 7.73
N GLU A 70 -23.48 -20.74 7.23
CA GLU A 70 -23.11 -21.18 5.86
C GLU A 70 -23.65 -20.23 4.78
N ASN A 71 -24.64 -19.40 5.11
CA ASN A 71 -25.17 -18.38 4.21
C ASN A 71 -24.39 -17.04 4.29
N ASP A 72 -23.49 -16.88 5.27
CA ASP A 72 -22.62 -15.71 5.34
C ASP A 72 -21.50 -15.81 4.30
N SER A 73 -20.90 -14.68 3.93
CA SER A 73 -19.86 -14.66 2.91
C SER A 73 -18.56 -15.29 3.42
N ASP A 74 -18.02 -16.28 2.70
CA ASP A 74 -16.69 -16.84 2.98
C ASP A 74 -15.54 -15.95 2.49
N GLU A 75 -15.82 -14.76 1.96
CA GLU A 75 -14.78 -13.81 1.59
C GLU A 75 -13.98 -13.36 2.84
N PRO A 76 -12.64 -13.43 2.82
CA PRO A 76 -11.82 -13.12 3.99
C PRO A 76 -12.12 -11.77 4.64
N ASN A 77 -12.42 -10.74 3.84
CA ASN A 77 -12.76 -9.41 4.35
C ASN A 77 -14.10 -9.40 5.10
N ALA A 78 -15.11 -10.11 4.61
CA ALA A 78 -16.41 -10.21 5.27
C ALA A 78 -16.33 -10.98 6.59
N VAL A 79 -15.56 -12.07 6.61
CA VAL A 79 -15.24 -12.82 7.84
C VAL A 79 -14.51 -11.92 8.84
N PHE A 80 -13.51 -11.18 8.37
CA PHE A 80 -12.71 -10.30 9.21
C PHE A 80 -13.54 -9.15 9.80
N GLU A 81 -14.39 -8.49 9.01
CA GLU A 81 -15.35 -7.48 9.47
C GLU A 81 -16.29 -8.03 10.53
N ASN A 82 -16.81 -9.24 10.31
CA ASN A 82 -17.69 -9.89 11.27
C ASN A 82 -16.98 -10.18 12.60
N SER A 83 -15.75 -10.67 12.54
CA SER A 83 -14.91 -10.93 13.73
C SER A 83 -14.68 -9.66 14.56
N ALA A 84 -14.37 -8.54 13.89
CA ALA A 84 -14.17 -7.25 14.53
C ALA A 84 -15.49 -6.71 15.13
N SER A 85 -16.59 -6.81 14.38
CA SER A 85 -17.91 -6.34 14.80
C SER A 85 -18.39 -7.02 16.08
N ARG A 86 -18.25 -8.35 16.19
CA ARG A 86 -18.64 -9.12 17.39
C ARG A 86 -17.93 -8.68 18.66
N MET A 87 -16.69 -8.20 18.52
CA MET A 87 -15.86 -7.73 19.63
C MET A 87 -15.84 -6.21 19.77
N ASN A 88 -16.66 -5.50 18.99
CA ASN A 88 -16.70 -4.04 18.94
C ASN A 88 -15.31 -3.41 18.71
N ILE A 89 -14.54 -4.02 17.80
CA ILE A 89 -13.21 -3.54 17.38
C ILE A 89 -13.41 -2.58 16.19
N PRO A 90 -13.10 -1.28 16.35
CA PRO A 90 -13.20 -0.32 15.25
C PRO A 90 -12.00 -0.38 14.31
N PHE A 91 -12.23 -0.02 13.05
CA PHE A 91 -11.18 0.27 12.08
C PHE A 91 -10.97 1.78 11.95
N PHE A 92 -9.75 2.18 11.61
CA PHE A 92 -9.41 3.58 11.43
C PHE A 92 -8.78 3.81 10.06
N LEU A 93 -9.17 4.90 9.40
CA LEU A 93 -8.51 5.42 8.20
C LEU A 93 -7.76 6.69 8.58
N ASP A 94 -6.52 6.84 8.09
CA ASP A 94 -5.65 7.95 8.46
C ASP A 94 -5.07 8.67 7.25
N ASN A 95 -5.27 9.99 7.19
CA ASN A 95 -4.69 10.85 6.15
C ASN A 95 -3.80 11.97 6.73
N GLU A 96 -3.36 11.83 7.99
CA GLU A 96 -2.50 12.81 8.67
C GLU A 96 -1.22 13.09 7.86
N HIS A 97 -0.68 12.04 7.22
CA HIS A 97 0.45 12.14 6.31
C HIS A 97 0.09 11.69 4.89
N PHE A 98 0.90 12.11 3.93
CA PHE A 98 0.88 11.52 2.59
C PHE A 98 1.74 10.27 2.61
N TYR A 99 1.09 9.10 2.61
CA TYR A 99 1.77 7.80 2.71
C TYR A 99 2.23 7.24 1.35
N GLY A 100 1.80 7.86 0.25
CA GLY A 100 2.21 7.48 -1.11
C GLY A 100 1.05 7.04 -1.99
N TYR A 101 1.41 6.54 -3.18
CA TYR A 101 0.48 6.01 -4.16
C TYR A 101 0.39 4.49 -4.08
N PHE A 102 -0.80 3.95 -4.28
CA PHE A 102 -1.03 2.52 -4.44
C PHE A 102 -1.44 2.21 -5.88
N PHE A 103 -0.93 1.11 -6.42
CA PHE A 103 -1.27 0.61 -7.75
C PHE A 103 -1.91 -0.76 -7.59
N ASP A 104 -3.22 -0.85 -7.79
CA ASP A 104 -3.88 -2.14 -7.88
C ASP A 104 -3.58 -2.77 -9.24
N HIS A 105 -2.77 -3.83 -9.22
CA HIS A 105 -2.37 -4.54 -10.42
C HIS A 105 -3.51 -5.38 -11.03
N SER A 106 -4.58 -5.65 -10.28
CA SER A 106 -5.71 -6.48 -10.71
C SER A 106 -6.70 -5.74 -11.62
N LEU A 107 -6.78 -4.41 -11.48
CA LEU A 107 -7.82 -3.61 -12.16
C LEU A 107 -7.52 -3.36 -13.64
N ARG A 108 -6.26 -3.43 -14.07
CA ARG A 108 -5.83 -2.98 -15.40
C ARG A 108 -4.72 -3.83 -15.97
N SER A 109 -4.54 -3.81 -17.30
CA SER A 109 -3.45 -4.53 -17.95
C SER A 109 -2.08 -3.94 -17.56
N LEU A 110 -1.05 -4.79 -17.58
CA LEU A 110 0.32 -4.39 -17.28
C LEU A 110 0.84 -3.29 -18.23
N ASP A 111 0.40 -3.29 -19.50
CA ASP A 111 0.74 -2.24 -20.46
C ASP A 111 0.11 -0.89 -20.09
N PHE A 112 -1.16 -0.90 -19.68
CA PHE A 112 -1.82 0.31 -19.19
C PHE A 112 -1.10 0.87 -17.97
N GLN A 113 -0.78 0.03 -16.99
CA GLN A 113 -0.10 0.45 -15.77
C GLN A 113 1.27 1.06 -16.05
N ARG A 114 2.04 0.48 -16.98
CA ARG A 114 3.32 1.06 -17.43
C ARG A 114 3.14 2.43 -18.05
N LYS A 115 2.13 2.62 -18.90
CA LYS A 115 1.84 3.93 -19.51
C LYS A 115 1.42 4.94 -18.45
N ALA A 116 0.52 4.54 -17.56
CA ALA A 116 0.00 5.39 -16.49
C ALA A 116 1.13 5.83 -15.54
N LEU A 117 2.03 4.91 -15.15
CA LEU A 117 3.23 5.25 -14.37
C LEU A 117 4.15 6.23 -15.11
N ARG A 118 4.35 6.06 -16.42
CA ARG A 118 5.14 7.01 -17.23
C ARG A 118 4.50 8.40 -17.25
N TYR A 119 3.18 8.49 -17.38
CA TYR A 119 2.48 9.77 -17.32
C TYR A 119 2.59 10.41 -15.93
N LEU A 120 2.39 9.64 -14.85
CA LEU A 120 2.60 10.11 -13.49
C LEU A 120 4.02 10.65 -13.27
N LEU A 121 5.04 9.94 -13.76
CA LEU A 121 6.42 10.41 -13.70
C LEU A 121 6.65 11.67 -14.53
N ALA A 122 6.07 11.76 -15.72
CA ALA A 122 6.17 12.95 -16.57
C ALA A 122 5.52 14.16 -15.91
N ASP A 123 4.32 14.01 -15.35
CA ASP A 123 3.60 15.05 -14.61
C ASP A 123 4.41 15.48 -13.38
N TRP A 124 5.01 14.52 -12.67
CA TRP A 124 5.85 14.82 -11.53
C TRP A 124 7.10 15.62 -11.93
N ILE A 125 7.80 15.20 -12.99
CA ILE A 125 8.97 15.93 -13.51
C ILE A 125 8.57 17.34 -13.98
N ALA A 126 7.40 17.48 -14.62
CA ALA A 126 6.91 18.78 -15.06
C ALA A 126 6.57 19.71 -13.88
N ASN A 127 5.95 19.17 -12.82
CA ASN A 127 5.49 19.96 -11.68
C ASN A 127 6.59 20.22 -10.63
N SER A 128 7.56 19.32 -10.49
CA SER A 128 8.58 19.35 -9.42
C SER A 128 10.02 19.37 -9.92
N GLY A 129 10.25 19.37 -11.24
CA GLY A 129 11.57 19.28 -11.85
C GLY A 129 12.15 17.85 -11.81
N LEU A 130 13.39 17.69 -12.29
CA LEU A 130 14.15 16.42 -12.32
C LEU A 130 14.61 15.94 -10.92
N MET A 131 13.85 16.24 -9.86
CA MET A 131 14.26 15.90 -8.51
C MET A 131 14.31 14.37 -8.34
N PRO A 132 15.35 13.80 -7.70
CA PRO A 132 15.42 12.36 -7.46
C PRO A 132 14.20 11.95 -6.65
N ILE A 133 13.61 10.80 -7.00
CA ILE A 133 12.58 10.09 -6.23
C ILE A 133 12.85 10.35 -4.75
N VAL A 134 12.01 11.18 -4.11
CA VAL A 134 12.31 11.73 -2.79
C VAL A 134 12.51 10.56 -1.84
N HIS A 135 13.73 10.40 -1.33
CA HIS A 135 14.00 9.37 -0.35
C HIS A 135 13.08 9.60 0.85
N SER A 136 12.40 8.54 1.32
CA SER A 136 11.57 8.63 2.52
C SER A 136 12.40 9.20 3.66
N SER A 137 11.93 10.28 4.28
CA SER A 137 12.55 10.87 5.48
C SER A 137 12.43 9.96 6.71
N PHE A 138 11.62 8.90 6.61
CA PHE A 138 11.34 7.93 7.67
C PHE A 138 12.07 6.61 7.48
N LEU A 139 12.47 6.25 6.25
CA LEU A 139 13.21 5.03 5.98
C LEU A 139 14.68 5.37 5.77
N ALA A 140 15.55 4.81 6.61
CA ALA A 140 16.97 4.87 6.35
C ALA A 140 17.26 4.19 5.00
N VAL A 141 17.79 4.95 4.04
CA VAL A 141 18.17 4.43 2.73
C VAL A 141 19.23 3.35 2.94
N THR A 142 18.85 2.09 2.71
CA THR A 142 19.79 0.97 2.70
C THR A 142 20.22 0.75 1.26
N TYR A 143 21.43 1.21 0.94
CA TYR A 143 22.06 0.80 -0.30
C TYR A 143 22.35 -0.72 -0.23
N PRO A 144 22.11 -1.48 -1.31
CA PRO A 144 22.49 -2.88 -1.33
C PRO A 144 23.98 -2.98 -1.01
N ARG A 145 24.32 -3.87 -0.08
CA ARG A 145 25.73 -4.12 0.23
C ARG A 145 26.39 -4.68 -1.03
N PRO A 146 27.58 -4.18 -1.42
CA PRO A 146 28.34 -4.79 -2.49
C PRO A 146 28.45 -6.30 -2.23
N SER A 147 27.91 -7.10 -3.13
CA SER A 147 28.00 -8.56 -3.10
C SER A 147 28.67 -9.00 -4.39
N LEU A 148 29.66 -9.86 -4.26
CA LEU A 148 30.27 -10.52 -5.40
C LEU A 148 29.49 -11.76 -5.84
N PHE A 149 28.33 -12.08 -5.24
CA PHE A 149 27.54 -13.29 -5.56
C PHE A 149 28.40 -14.56 -5.59
N ASP A 150 29.33 -14.70 -4.64
CA ASP A 150 30.29 -15.79 -4.55
C ASP A 150 31.21 -15.97 -5.79
N VAL A 151 31.46 -14.91 -6.55
CA VAL A 151 32.50 -14.88 -7.60
C VAL A 151 33.71 -14.04 -7.20
N ASP A 152 34.88 -14.32 -7.78
CA ASP A 152 36.10 -13.55 -7.46
C ASP A 152 36.03 -12.10 -7.96
N LYS A 153 35.47 -11.88 -9.17
CA LYS A 153 35.38 -10.57 -9.84
C LYS A 153 34.17 -10.53 -10.78
N ILE A 154 33.43 -9.42 -10.76
CA ILE A 154 32.37 -9.12 -11.73
C ILE A 154 32.91 -8.13 -12.76
N TYR A 155 32.93 -8.51 -14.03
CA TYR A 155 33.33 -7.65 -15.14
C TYR A 155 32.08 -7.17 -15.88
N LEU A 156 31.84 -5.85 -15.90
CA LEU A 156 30.83 -5.25 -16.76
C LEU A 156 31.46 -4.96 -18.11
N ILE A 157 31.20 -5.78 -19.11
CA ILE A 157 31.64 -5.51 -20.48
C ILE A 157 30.65 -4.51 -21.09
N ASN A 158 31.09 -3.26 -21.27
CA ASN A 158 30.34 -2.29 -22.05
C ASN A 158 30.39 -2.72 -23.53
N LEU A 159 29.28 -3.22 -24.07
CA LEU A 159 29.16 -3.66 -25.46
C LEU A 159 28.90 -2.48 -26.41
N GLU A 160 29.63 -1.37 -26.23
CA GLU A 160 29.66 -0.35 -27.28
C GLU A 160 30.05 -1.03 -28.60
N ARG A 161 29.18 -0.86 -29.60
CA ARG A 161 29.27 -1.57 -30.87
C ARG A 161 30.53 -1.06 -31.59
N ARG A 162 31.56 -1.89 -31.71
CA ARG A 162 32.78 -1.54 -32.46
C ARG A 162 32.42 -1.15 -33.90
N ASN A 163 32.71 0.08 -34.29
CA ASN A 163 32.51 0.60 -35.66
C ASN A 163 33.47 -0.01 -36.69
N GLU A 164 34.47 -0.76 -36.24
CA GLU A 164 35.58 -1.28 -37.05
C GLU A 164 35.21 -2.48 -37.95
N ARG A 165 33.97 -2.99 -37.89
CA ARG A 165 33.51 -4.13 -38.71
C ARG A 165 32.93 -3.73 -40.07
N TYR A 166 33.07 -2.47 -40.47
CA TYR A 166 32.72 -1.98 -41.82
C TYR A 166 33.99 -1.57 -42.57
N LEU A 167 34.85 -2.54 -42.89
CA LEU A 167 35.94 -2.40 -43.88
C LEU A 167 36.00 -3.66 -44.73
#